data_AF-A0A3D3JDG1-F1
#
_entry.id   AF-A0A3D3JDG1-F1
#
_cell.length_a   1.000
_cell.length_b   1.000
_cell.length_c   1.000
_cell.angle_alpha   90.00
_cell.angle_beta   90.00
_cell.angle_gamma   90.00
#
_symmetry.space_group_name_H-M   'P 1'
#
loop_
_entity.id
_entity.type
_entity.pdbx_description
1 polymer ?
#
loop_
_entity_poly.entity_id
_entity_poly.type
_entity_poly.pdbx_seq_one_letter_code
_entity_poly.pdbx_strand_id
1 'polypeptide(L)'
;MLADPNVIVLDEPTNDFDIATLTALEDYLDYFKGVLLVVSHDRAFLDRVVTTIWAFEENGRIKEYPGNYSDYLVKHEELQSAKVSSEESARTLDTQSVPTTASTGANSRSSKKLSFKEQKEYEALVSRIAAVEAELADLEQRMSTGDGDYRLHEQWADQHKTLAEELDIAMARWMELEERQ
;
A
#
# COMPACT_ATOMS: atom_id res chain seq x y z
N MET A 1 13.96 33.21 9.81
CA MET A 1 13.93 32.02 10.66
C MET A 1 12.57 31.39 10.47
N LEU A 2 12.51 30.22 9.85
CA LEU A 2 11.26 29.46 9.80
C LEU A 2 10.84 29.21 11.26
N ALA A 3 9.58 29.49 11.57
CA ALA A 3 9.03 29.28 12.91
C ALA A 3 9.27 27.83 13.33
N ASP A 4 9.78 27.61 14.55
CA ASP A 4 9.91 26.27 15.14
C ASP A 4 8.51 25.62 15.16
N PRO A 5 8.19 24.70 14.24
CA PRO A 5 6.86 24.15 14.16
C PRO A 5 6.72 23.07 15.24
N ASN A 6 5.60 23.07 15.95
CA ASN A 6 5.30 21.99 16.91
C ASN A 6 4.73 20.75 16.24
N VAL A 7 4.20 20.90 15.02
CA VAL A 7 3.58 19.85 14.23
C VAL A 7 4.02 19.99 12.78
N ILE A 8 4.50 18.91 12.19
CA ILE A 8 4.82 18.80 10.77
C ILE A 8 3.84 17.82 10.15
N VAL A 9 3.26 18.19 9.00
CA VAL A 9 2.39 17.32 8.20
C VAL A 9 3.03 17.18 6.83
N LEU A 10 3.33 15.94 6.43
CA LEU A 10 3.90 15.60 5.13
C LEU A 10 2.93 14.67 4.39
N ASP A 11 2.63 15.01 3.15
CA ASP A 11 1.81 14.19 2.26
C ASP A 11 2.66 13.82 1.05
N GLU A 12 2.93 12.53 0.88
CA GLU A 12 3.83 11.94 -0.12
C GLU A 12 5.18 12.65 -0.30
N PRO A 13 5.96 12.86 0.80
CA PRO A 13 7.22 13.60 0.72
C PRO A 13 8.27 12.91 -0.18
N THR A 14 8.17 11.60 -0.38
CA THR A 14 9.11 10.81 -1.17
C THR A 14 9.05 11.10 -2.67
N ASN A 15 7.96 11.68 -3.16
CA ASN A 15 7.82 12.05 -4.57
C ASN A 15 8.44 13.42 -4.89
N ASP A 16 8.47 14.33 -3.90
CA ASP A 16 8.92 15.71 -4.09
C ASP A 16 10.39 15.94 -3.70
N PHE A 17 11.03 14.97 -3.01
CA PHE A 17 12.39 15.08 -2.53
C PHE A 17 13.33 14.04 -3.16
N ASP A 18 14.54 14.48 -3.53
CA ASP A 18 15.61 13.57 -3.92
C ASP A 18 16.15 12.78 -2.71
N ILE A 19 16.80 11.65 -2.96
CA ILE A 19 17.32 10.75 -1.91
C ILE A 19 18.22 11.48 -0.90
N ALA A 20 19.02 12.44 -1.37
CA ALA A 20 19.88 13.24 -0.51
C ALA A 20 19.09 14.15 0.44
N THR A 21 18.01 14.78 -0.06
CA THR A 21 17.13 15.60 0.78
C THR A 21 16.28 14.76 1.72
N LEU A 22 15.80 13.57 1.28
CA LEU A 22 15.12 12.63 2.17
C LEU A 22 16.02 12.19 3.32
N THR A 23 17.28 11.86 3.05
CA THR A 23 18.24 11.50 4.11
C THR A 23 18.45 12.66 5.10
N ALA A 24 18.58 13.90 4.60
CA ALA A 24 18.70 15.07 5.46
C ALA A 24 17.42 15.36 6.26
N LEU A 25 16.25 15.05 5.70
CA LEU A 25 14.96 15.16 6.36
C LEU A 25 14.82 14.09 7.45
N GLU A 26 15.18 12.84 7.17
CA GLU A 26 15.24 11.75 8.16
C GLU A 26 16.12 12.16 9.36
N ASP A 27 17.34 12.63 9.09
CA ASP A 27 18.27 13.09 10.13
C ASP A 27 17.70 14.27 10.95
N TYR A 28 16.95 15.18 10.31
CA TYR A 28 16.29 16.28 11.00
C TYR A 28 15.14 15.79 11.89
N LEU A 29 14.34 14.83 11.40
CA LEU A 29 13.18 14.28 12.09
C LEU A 29 13.57 13.46 13.32
N ASP A 30 14.74 12.81 13.32
CA ASP A 30 15.29 12.10 14.49
C ASP A 30 15.44 12.99 15.74
N TYR A 31 15.74 14.28 15.55
CA TYR A 31 15.89 15.25 16.64
C TYR A 31 14.69 16.19 16.80
N PHE A 32 13.67 16.04 15.96
CA PHE A 32 12.48 16.88 15.98
C PHE A 32 11.63 16.55 17.22
N LYS A 33 11.41 17.55 18.08
CA LYS A 33 10.67 17.40 19.35
C LYS A 33 9.16 17.62 19.22
N GLY A 34 8.67 17.80 18.00
CA GLY A 34 7.25 18.01 17.71
C GLY A 34 6.54 16.72 17.32
N VAL A 35 5.31 16.87 16.84
CA VAL A 35 4.53 15.77 16.25
C VAL A 35 4.77 15.74 14.75
N LEU A 36 5.09 14.57 14.21
CA LEU A 36 5.11 14.35 12.78
C LEU A 36 3.87 13.53 12.39
N LEU A 37 3.12 14.04 11.42
CA LEU A 37 2.10 13.27 10.72
C LEU A 37 2.59 13.11 9.27
N VAL A 38 2.71 11.88 8.81
CA VAL A 38 3.15 11.60 7.45
C VAL A 38 2.25 10.59 6.78
N VAL A 39 1.93 10.87 5.51
CA VAL A 39 1.32 9.94 4.57
C VAL A 39 2.38 9.68 3.50
N SER A 40 2.73 8.41 3.29
CA SER A 40 3.68 8.00 2.27
C SER A 40 3.44 6.55 1.89
N HIS A 41 3.69 6.21 0.63
CA HIS A 41 3.74 4.82 0.17
C HIS A 41 5.13 4.16 0.32
N ASP A 42 6.18 4.91 0.70
CA ASP A 42 7.52 4.39 0.89
C ASP A 42 7.67 3.67 2.23
N ARG A 43 7.81 2.35 2.16
CA ARG A 43 7.97 1.47 3.32
C ARG A 43 9.25 1.73 4.08
N ALA A 44 10.36 2.02 3.39
CA ALA A 44 11.67 2.21 4.02
C ALA A 44 11.71 3.54 4.78
N PHE A 45 11.14 4.59 4.20
CA PHE A 45 10.99 5.88 4.87
C PHE A 45 10.10 5.76 6.11
N LEU A 46 8.90 5.16 5.97
CA LEU A 46 7.99 4.96 7.09
C LEU A 46 8.63 4.13 8.20
N ASP A 47 9.36 3.07 7.87
CA ASP A 47 9.98 2.19 8.86
C ASP A 47 11.03 2.90 9.74
N ARG A 48 11.70 3.92 9.20
CA ARG A 48 12.73 4.69 9.93
C ARG A 48 12.14 5.83 10.73
N VAL A 49 11.12 6.50 10.20
CA VAL A 49 10.65 7.80 10.71
C VAL A 49 9.44 7.66 11.64
N VAL A 50 8.57 6.66 11.44
CA VAL A 50 7.34 6.53 12.22
C VAL A 50 7.50 5.59 13.41
N THR A 51 6.83 5.94 14.51
CA THR A 51 6.79 5.12 15.73
C THR A 51 5.40 4.52 15.99
N THR A 52 4.41 4.97 15.23
CA THR A 52 3.01 4.54 15.34
C THR A 52 2.35 4.68 13.98
N ILE A 53 1.57 3.68 13.59
CA ILE A 53 0.84 3.64 12.33
C ILE A 53 -0.65 3.65 12.59
N TRP A 54 -1.35 4.51 11.86
CA TRP A 54 -2.79 4.50 11.76
C TRP A 54 -3.19 3.86 10.44
N ALA A 55 -3.67 2.62 10.52
CA ALA A 55 -4.13 1.88 9.36
C ALA A 55 -5.66 1.95 9.25
N PHE A 56 -6.14 2.09 8.03
CA PHE A 56 -7.56 1.98 7.71
C PHE A 56 -7.93 0.49 7.60
N GLU A 57 -8.80 0.02 8.49
CA GLU A 57 -9.39 -1.32 8.44
C GLU A 57 -10.73 -1.31 7.68
N GLU A 58 -11.23 -2.52 7.42
CA GLU A 58 -12.57 -2.76 6.85
C GLU A 58 -13.65 -1.89 7.53
N ASN A 59 -14.53 -1.31 6.71
CA ASN A 59 -15.61 -0.41 7.12
C ASN A 59 -15.18 1.00 7.56
N GLY A 60 -13.99 1.46 7.15
CA GLY A 60 -13.53 2.84 7.39
C GLY A 60 -13.14 3.11 8.85
N ARG A 61 -12.77 2.07 9.60
CA ARG A 61 -12.29 2.20 10.97
C ARG A 61 -10.79 2.42 10.96
N ILE A 62 -10.31 3.41 11.68
CA ILE A 62 -8.87 3.62 11.87
C ILE A 62 -8.45 2.85 13.10
N LYS A 63 -7.38 2.06 12.97
CA LYS A 63 -6.77 1.37 14.10
C LYS A 63 -5.31 1.74 14.22
N GLU A 64 -4.91 1.89 15.47
CA GLU A 64 -3.55 2.26 15.84
C GLU A 64 -2.70 1.02 16.10
N TYR A 65 -1.52 1.03 15.49
CA TYR A 65 -0.50 0.00 15.62
C TYR A 65 0.78 0.66 16.14
N PRO A 66 1.19 0.36 17.39
CA PRO A 66 2.47 0.83 17.89
C PRO A 66 3.60 0.02 17.24
N GLY A 67 4.63 0.72 16.78
CA GLY A 67 5.75 0.16 16.03
C GLY A 67 5.96 0.87 14.69
N ASN A 68 6.98 0.40 13.98
CA ASN A 68 7.29 0.85 12.64
C ASN A 68 6.43 0.13 11.59
N TYR A 69 6.71 0.37 10.30
CA TYR A 69 5.97 -0.24 9.20
C TYR A 69 6.12 -1.75 9.13
N SER A 70 7.31 -2.27 9.40
CA SER A 70 7.56 -3.71 9.43
C SER A 70 6.75 -4.41 10.54
N ASP A 71 6.70 -3.81 11.73
CA ASP A 71 5.90 -4.32 12.86
C ASP A 71 4.40 -4.35 12.55
N TYR A 72 3.93 -3.33 11.82
CA TYR A 72 2.55 -3.27 11.35
C TYR A 72 2.23 -4.41 10.38
N LEU A 73 3.08 -4.67 9.38
CA LEU A 73 2.88 -5.75 8.40
C LEU A 73 2.73 -7.11 9.09
N VAL A 74 3.62 -7.44 10.01
CA VAL A 74 3.56 -8.73 10.74
C VAL A 74 2.25 -8.87 11.52
N LYS A 75 1.85 -7.83 12.27
CA LYS A 75 0.58 -7.84 13.02
C LYS A 75 -0.63 -7.92 12.10
N HIS A 76 -0.57 -7.26 10.94
CA HIS A 76 -1.64 -7.29 9.96
C HIS A 76 -1.83 -8.70 9.39
N GLU A 77 -0.74 -9.37 9.01
CA GLU A 77 -0.75 -10.76 8.52
C GLU A 77 -1.24 -11.77 9.58
N GLU A 78 -0.83 -11.62 10.84
CA GLU A 78 -1.32 -12.44 11.95
C GLU A 78 -2.83 -12.29 12.16
N LEU A 79 -3.35 -11.07 12.07
CA LEU A 79 -4.78 -10.80 12.21
C LEU A 79 -5.59 -11.33 11.03
N GLN A 80 -5.06 -11.20 9.80
CA GLN A 80 -5.65 -11.76 8.58
C GLN A 80 -5.75 -13.29 8.66
N SER A 81 -4.65 -13.96 9.02
CA SER A 81 -4.61 -15.43 9.14
C SER A 81 -5.49 -15.98 10.26
N ALA A 82 -5.64 -15.25 11.37
CA ALA A 82 -6.54 -15.61 12.47
C ALA A 82 -8.03 -15.49 12.08
N LYS A 83 -8.40 -14.48 11.27
CA LYS A 83 -9.77 -14.32 10.73
C LYS A 83 -10.14 -15.48 9.80
N VAL A 84 -9.24 -15.89 8.91
CA VAL A 84 -9.48 -17.00 7.97
C VAL A 84 -9.71 -18.32 8.70
N SER A 85 -8.90 -18.60 9.73
CA SER A 85 -9.01 -19.85 10.51
C SER A 85 -10.29 -19.97 11.35
N SER A 86 -10.83 -18.82 11.79
CA SER A 86 -12.06 -18.77 12.60
C SER A 86 -13.33 -18.86 11.73
N GLU A 87 -13.29 -18.38 10.49
CA GLU A 87 -14.39 -18.57 9.52
C GLU A 87 -14.51 -20.01 9.01
N GLU A 88 -13.39 -20.73 8.88
CA GLU A 88 -13.38 -22.11 8.36
C GLU A 88 -13.99 -23.10 9.39
N SER A 89 -13.74 -22.87 10.67
CA SER A 89 -14.31 -23.68 11.77
C SER A 89 -15.81 -23.44 11.99
N ALA A 90 -16.35 -22.30 11.56
CA ALA A 90 -17.78 -21.99 11.66
C ALA A 90 -18.61 -22.59 10.51
N ARG A 91 -18.00 -22.97 9.38
CA ARG A 91 -18.71 -23.51 8.20
C ARG A 91 -18.93 -25.03 8.23
N THR A 92 -18.30 -25.78 9.13
CA THR A 92 -18.38 -27.26 9.15
C THR A 92 -19.50 -27.85 10.01
N LEU A 93 -20.30 -27.01 10.71
CA LEU A 93 -21.31 -27.49 11.66
C LEU A 93 -22.77 -27.46 11.14
N ASP A 94 -23.02 -26.91 9.96
CA ASP A 94 -24.38 -26.71 9.43
C ASP A 94 -24.59 -27.38 8.07
N THR A 95 -24.54 -28.72 8.00
CA THR A 95 -25.10 -29.44 6.83
C THR A 95 -25.58 -30.84 7.20
N GLN A 96 -26.70 -30.93 7.93
CA GLN A 96 -27.64 -32.06 7.82
C GLN A 96 -29.07 -31.60 8.13
N SER A 97 -29.87 -31.36 7.08
CA SER A 97 -31.27 -31.83 6.91
C SER A 97 -31.96 -31.10 5.75
N VAL A 98 -32.87 -31.82 5.11
CA VAL A 98 -33.32 -31.68 3.70
C VAL A 98 -34.69 -30.94 3.60
N PRO A 99 -35.31 -30.75 2.41
CA PRO A 99 -35.72 -29.44 1.88
C PRO A 99 -37.24 -29.16 1.97
N THR A 100 -37.69 -27.91 1.82
CA THR A 100 -39.05 -27.57 1.34
C THR A 100 -39.12 -26.12 0.82
N THR A 101 -40.01 -25.98 -0.17
CA THR A 101 -40.37 -24.93 -1.13
C THR A 101 -40.55 -23.47 -0.69
N ALA A 102 -40.29 -22.61 -1.68
CA ALA A 102 -40.99 -21.38 -2.08
C ALA A 102 -40.80 -20.07 -1.29
N SER A 103 -40.28 -19.08 -2.03
CA SER A 103 -40.51 -17.63 -1.96
C SER A 103 -40.34 -16.94 -0.60
N THR A 104 -39.44 -15.94 -0.53
CA THR A 104 -39.75 -14.50 -0.66
C THR A 104 -38.47 -13.71 -0.38
N GLY A 105 -38.31 -12.56 -1.03
CA GLY A 105 -37.08 -11.77 -1.05
C GLY A 105 -36.52 -11.39 0.31
N ALA A 106 -35.20 -11.45 0.40
CA ALA A 106 -34.40 -10.65 1.31
C ALA A 106 -33.07 -10.34 0.61
N ASN A 107 -32.76 -9.06 0.58
CA ASN A 107 -31.60 -8.46 -0.02
C ASN A 107 -30.33 -8.94 0.70
N SER A 108 -29.75 -10.06 0.29
CA SER A 108 -28.44 -10.48 0.79
C SER A 108 -27.38 -9.69 0.04
N ARG A 109 -26.87 -8.63 0.65
CA ARG A 109 -25.55 -8.11 0.31
C ARG A 109 -24.56 -9.25 0.56
N SER A 110 -24.28 -10.05 -0.46
CA SER A 110 -23.21 -11.01 -0.37
C SER A 110 -21.91 -10.22 -0.42
N SER A 111 -21.15 -10.26 0.66
CA SER A 111 -19.72 -9.95 0.64
C SER A 111 -19.09 -10.93 -0.34
N LYS A 112 -18.91 -10.45 -1.57
CA LYS A 112 -18.33 -11.23 -2.66
C LYS A 112 -16.84 -11.37 -2.38
N LYS A 113 -16.47 -12.49 -1.74
CA LYS A 113 -15.13 -13.06 -1.86
C LYS A 113 -14.70 -12.97 -3.32
N LEU A 114 -13.45 -12.55 -3.56
CA LEU A 114 -12.89 -12.41 -4.91
C LEU A 114 -13.23 -13.65 -5.76
N SER A 115 -13.84 -13.41 -6.92
CA SER A 115 -14.06 -14.46 -7.91
C SER A 115 -12.73 -15.07 -8.35
N PHE A 116 -12.68 -16.33 -8.75
CA PHE A 116 -11.47 -16.98 -9.28
C PHE A 116 -10.77 -16.16 -10.38
N LYS A 117 -11.55 -15.39 -11.15
CA LYS A 117 -11.01 -14.44 -12.14
C LYS A 117 -10.33 -13.21 -11.50
N GLU A 118 -10.93 -12.65 -10.45
CA GLU A 118 -10.40 -11.50 -9.72
C GLU A 118 -9.18 -11.88 -8.89
N GLN A 119 -9.12 -13.11 -8.36
CA GLN A 119 -7.94 -13.62 -7.66
C GLN A 119 -6.75 -13.84 -8.60
N LYS A 120 -7.01 -14.34 -9.82
CA LYS A 120 -5.98 -14.42 -10.86
C LYS A 120 -5.53 -13.04 -11.37
N GLU A 121 -6.45 -12.08 -11.42
CA GLU A 121 -6.15 -10.66 -11.72
C GLU A 121 -5.26 -10.05 -10.63
N TYR A 122 -5.57 -10.30 -9.35
CA TYR A 122 -4.78 -9.87 -8.20
C TYR A 122 -3.34 -10.42 -8.26
N GLU A 123 -3.16 -11.72 -8.47
CA GLU A 123 -1.82 -12.32 -8.63
C GLU A 123 -1.05 -11.71 -9.81
N ALA A 124 -1.75 -11.45 -10.92
CA ALA A 124 -1.15 -10.81 -12.09
C ALA A 124 -0.75 -9.35 -11.81
N LEU A 125 -1.56 -8.60 -11.05
CA LEU A 125 -1.28 -7.23 -10.64
C LEU A 125 -0.06 -7.16 -9.72
N VAL A 126 0.03 -8.06 -8.72
CA VAL A 126 1.20 -8.13 -7.84
C VAL A 126 2.48 -8.34 -8.65
N SER A 127 2.46 -9.29 -9.60
CA SER A 127 3.60 -9.53 -10.47
C SER A 127 3.90 -8.35 -11.40
N ARG A 128 2.87 -7.62 -11.87
CA ARG A 128 3.05 -6.47 -12.76
C ARG A 128 3.61 -5.26 -12.02
N ILE A 129 3.10 -4.96 -10.83
CA ILE A 129 3.58 -3.89 -9.94
C ILE A 129 5.07 -4.10 -9.67
N ALA A 130 5.47 -5.28 -9.20
CA ALA A 130 6.87 -5.59 -8.93
C ALA A 130 7.78 -5.46 -10.17
N ALA A 131 7.26 -5.78 -11.36
CA ALA A 131 8.02 -5.64 -12.60
C ALA A 131 8.18 -4.16 -13.01
N VAL A 132 7.11 -3.36 -12.91
CA VAL A 132 7.12 -1.93 -13.26
C VAL A 132 8.01 -1.15 -12.26
N GLU A 133 7.94 -1.47 -10.98
CA GLU A 133 8.84 -0.90 -9.96
C GLU A 133 10.32 -1.19 -10.26
N ALA A 134 10.64 -2.42 -10.66
CA ALA A 134 12.00 -2.80 -11.04
C ALA A 134 12.47 -2.08 -12.33
N GLU A 135 11.58 -1.93 -13.31
CA GLU A 135 11.86 -1.18 -14.54
C GLU A 135 12.09 0.31 -14.26
N LEU A 136 11.28 0.92 -13.38
CA LEU A 136 11.47 2.30 -12.93
C LEU A 136 12.81 2.50 -12.22
N ALA A 137 13.16 1.61 -11.29
CA ALA A 137 14.44 1.67 -10.58
C ALA A 137 15.65 1.54 -11.52
N ASP A 138 15.59 0.64 -12.51
CA ASP A 138 16.65 0.50 -13.52
C ASP A 138 16.74 1.74 -14.42
N LEU A 139 15.60 2.31 -14.80
CA LEU A 139 15.54 3.53 -15.61
C LEU A 139 16.10 4.75 -14.85
N GLU A 140 15.77 4.90 -13.58
CA GLU A 140 16.33 5.93 -12.68
C GLU A 140 17.84 5.76 -12.50
N GLN A 141 18.31 4.53 -12.30
CA GLN A 141 19.74 4.26 -12.19
C GLN A 141 20.48 4.64 -13.48
N ARG A 142 19.90 4.33 -14.66
CA ARG A 142 20.46 4.73 -15.96
C ARG A 142 20.50 6.25 -16.12
N MET A 143 19.43 6.95 -15.73
CA MET A 143 19.37 8.41 -15.72
C MET A 143 20.44 9.01 -14.80
N SER A 144 20.71 8.38 -13.64
CA SER A 144 21.71 8.82 -12.67
C SER A 144 23.17 8.58 -13.14
N THR A 145 23.44 7.47 -13.84
CA THR A 145 24.81 7.15 -14.30
C THR A 145 25.36 8.03 -15.43
N GLY A 146 24.53 8.93 -15.98
CA GLY A 146 25.00 10.10 -16.74
C GLY A 146 25.83 9.78 -18.00
N ASP A 147 25.21 9.17 -19.01
CA ASP A 147 25.81 9.04 -20.35
C ASP A 147 25.22 10.09 -21.31
N GLY A 148 25.62 11.34 -21.12
CA GLY A 148 25.96 12.33 -22.16
C GLY A 148 24.95 12.83 -23.22
N ASP A 149 23.72 12.31 -23.36
CA ASP A 149 22.81 12.75 -24.44
C ASP A 149 21.47 13.29 -23.90
N TYR A 150 21.31 14.62 -23.95
CA TYR A 150 20.12 15.33 -23.46
C TYR A 150 18.81 14.83 -24.10
N ARG A 151 18.85 14.33 -25.35
CA ARG A 151 17.67 13.78 -26.02
C ARG A 151 17.28 12.38 -25.52
N LEU A 152 18.23 11.60 -25.01
CA LEU A 152 17.93 10.34 -24.33
C LEU A 152 17.34 10.59 -22.94
N HIS A 153 17.79 11.63 -22.24
CA HIS A 153 17.20 12.02 -20.95
C HIS A 153 15.72 12.41 -21.07
N GLU A 154 15.33 13.13 -22.11
CA GLU A 154 13.91 13.48 -22.35
C GLU A 154 13.06 12.23 -22.61
N GLN A 155 13.57 11.27 -23.40
CA GLN A 155 12.87 9.99 -23.65
C GLN A 155 12.76 9.13 -22.40
N TRP A 156 13.80 9.08 -21.56
CA TRP A 156 13.76 8.35 -20.30
C TRP A 156 12.83 9.01 -19.29
N ALA A 157 12.75 10.34 -19.25
CA ALA A 157 11.78 11.04 -18.42
C ALA A 157 10.33 10.74 -18.86
N ASP A 158 10.05 10.72 -20.17
CA ASP A 158 8.74 10.35 -20.70
C ASP A 158 8.38 8.88 -20.41
N GLN A 159 9.36 7.97 -20.53
CA GLN A 159 9.19 6.56 -20.19
C GLN A 159 8.95 6.37 -18.69
N HIS A 160 9.71 7.07 -17.84
CA HIS A 160 9.55 7.05 -16.39
C HIS A 160 8.15 7.50 -16.00
N LYS A 161 7.71 8.64 -16.54
CA LYS A 161 6.35 9.15 -16.31
C LYS A 161 5.27 8.15 -16.73
N THR A 162 5.44 7.51 -17.90
CA THR A 162 4.46 6.54 -18.41
C THR A 162 4.39 5.30 -17.51
N LEU A 163 5.55 4.80 -17.05
CA LEU A 163 5.62 3.66 -16.15
C LEU A 163 5.08 4.01 -14.75
N ALA A 164 5.32 5.22 -14.26
CA ALA A 164 4.75 5.71 -13.01
C ALA A 164 3.22 5.80 -13.07
N GLU A 165 2.67 6.35 -14.15
CA GLU A 165 1.21 6.36 -14.38
C GLU A 165 0.63 4.94 -14.47
N GLU A 166 1.35 3.99 -15.11
CA GLU A 166 0.93 2.59 -15.16
C GLU A 166 0.96 1.94 -13.76
N LEU A 167 1.99 2.24 -12.96
CA LEU A 167 2.11 1.77 -11.59
C LEU A 167 0.95 2.25 -10.73
N ASP A 168 0.63 3.55 -10.79
CA ASP A 168 -0.50 4.15 -10.06
C ASP A 168 -1.83 3.46 -10.41
N ILE A 169 -2.08 3.24 -11.70
CA ILE A 169 -3.30 2.55 -12.17
C ILE A 169 -3.34 1.11 -11.66
N ALA A 170 -2.21 0.38 -11.75
CA ALA A 170 -2.13 -1.01 -11.30
C ALA A 170 -2.30 -1.12 -9.78
N MET A 171 -1.72 -0.21 -9.01
CA MET A 171 -1.85 -0.14 -7.55
C MET A 171 -3.26 0.21 -7.12
N ALA A 172 -3.90 1.21 -7.74
CA ALA A 172 -5.30 1.55 -7.47
C ALA A 172 -6.22 0.34 -7.71
N ARG A 173 -6.00 -0.38 -8.81
CA ARG A 173 -6.77 -1.58 -9.14
C ARG A 173 -6.51 -2.73 -8.16
N TRP A 174 -5.26 -2.88 -7.73
CA TRP A 174 -4.88 -3.88 -6.73
C TRP A 174 -5.55 -3.59 -5.38
N MET A 175 -5.56 -2.33 -4.95
CA MET A 175 -6.22 -1.86 -3.72
C MET A 175 -7.74 -2.13 -3.76
N GLU A 176 -8.41 -1.86 -4.88
CA GLU A 176 -9.84 -2.20 -5.06
C GLU A 176 -10.12 -3.70 -4.88
N LEU A 177 -9.18 -4.56 -5.30
CA LEU A 177 -9.32 -6.00 -5.18
C LEU A 177 -8.97 -6.49 -3.77
N GLU A 178 -7.98 -5.90 -3.12
CA GLU A 178 -7.60 -6.17 -1.73
C GLU A 178 -8.75 -5.85 -0.76
N GLU A 179 -9.42 -4.71 -0.93
CA GLU A 179 -10.60 -4.34 -0.11
C GLU A 179 -11.77 -5.33 -0.22
N ARG A 180 -11.76 -6.19 -1.25
CA ARG A 180 -12.81 -7.18 -1.53
C ARG A 180 -12.39 -8.63 -1.20
N GLN A 181 -11.16 -8.82 -0.75
CA GLN A 181 -10.62 -10.12 -0.32
C GLN A 181 -11.19 -10.53 1.04
#